data_AF-A0A433XCH6-F1
#
_entry.id   AF-A0A433XCH6-F1
#
_cell.length_a   1.000
_cell.length_b   1.000
_cell.length_c   1.000
_cell.angle_alpha   90.00
_cell.angle_beta   90.00
_cell.angle_gamma   90.00
#
_symmetry.space_group_name_H-M   'P 1'
#
loop_
_entity.id
_entity.type
_entity.pdbx_description
1 polymer ?
#
loop_
_entity_poly.entity_id
_entity_poly.type
_entity_poly.pdbx_seq_one_letter_code
_entity_poly.pdbx_strand_id
1 'polypeptide(L)'
;MRKLLIILSTVMVFGGLFSGAVEAEGQVNSDKQINNKVPDILKSKVKAKYQMSDEAINDLTPEQLKNKIVDIDSVEVSKKEQYYRFSYDVTDPNHPKKINVAEVPKDEAYKQIEAQKNHNITTLTESCGISNGHDCVKEEWIQLETWVSRNAERTSGTVSSRFQWLTPPYYTDQDVFSIGLNSNFSPTPGTESATYKYSYGVGYEIGDTVENFSTPTVRGEGGYGYTIQLAHGGGDYYVFNHRGYMEYKYSKNVTNPTLVDAFSTYAHQQVDWDVEPSFSIPLGGSLALQHSNDFDKVYGHAQFKPW
;
A
#
# COMPACT_ATOMS: atom_id res chain seq x y z
N MET A 1 -25.36 56.14 4.97
CA MET A 1 -24.67 55.45 6.09
C MET A 1 -23.16 55.66 5.95
N ARG A 2 -22.46 55.57 7.08
CA ARG A 2 -21.17 56.19 7.44
C ARG A 2 -19.99 55.94 6.48
N LYS A 3 -19.20 57.02 6.28
CA LYS A 3 -17.76 57.01 5.93
C LYS A 3 -16.94 56.61 7.15
N LEU A 4 -15.79 55.94 6.96
CA LEU A 4 -14.52 55.98 7.73
C LEU A 4 -13.73 54.68 7.40
N LEU A 5 -12.41 54.58 7.41
CA LEU A 5 -11.24 55.47 7.42
C LEU A 5 -10.05 54.53 7.18
N ILE A 6 -9.07 54.96 6.39
CA ILE A 6 -7.75 54.32 6.27
C ILE A 6 -6.89 54.79 7.44
N ILE A 7 -6.18 53.87 8.12
CA ILE A 7 -4.99 54.21 8.91
C ILE A 7 -3.88 53.22 8.58
N LEU A 8 -2.89 53.72 7.84
CA LEU A 8 -1.52 53.21 7.79
C LEU A 8 -0.81 53.61 9.08
N SER A 9 0.02 52.74 9.65
CA SER A 9 1.06 53.13 10.61
C SER A 9 2.24 52.17 10.54
N THR A 10 3.29 52.64 9.89
CA THR A 10 4.67 52.13 9.95
C THR A 10 5.38 52.86 11.08
N VAL A 11 6.05 52.17 12.03
CA VAL A 11 7.26 52.68 12.70
C VAL A 11 8.19 51.52 13.13
N MET A 12 9.46 51.80 12.86
CA MET A 12 10.78 51.20 13.08
C MET A 12 11.11 50.41 14.36
N VAL A 13 11.84 49.32 14.12
CA VAL A 13 13.18 48.90 14.62
C VAL A 13 13.83 49.69 15.77
N PHE A 14 14.18 48.97 16.84
CA PHE A 14 15.41 49.03 17.67
C PHE A 14 15.60 47.59 18.19
N GLY A 15 16.74 46.89 18.12
CA GLY A 15 18.11 47.31 18.36
C GLY A 15 18.50 46.92 19.79
N GLY A 16 18.98 45.70 20.03
CA GLY A 16 19.40 45.25 21.36
C GLY A 16 20.01 43.85 21.40
N LEU A 17 21.34 43.79 21.23
CA LEU A 17 22.19 42.67 21.60
C LEU A 17 22.12 42.45 23.13
N PHE A 18 21.76 41.25 23.57
CA PHE A 18 22.19 40.72 24.86
C PHE A 18 22.57 39.25 24.72
N SER A 19 23.86 39.01 24.97
CA SER A 19 24.46 37.74 25.31
C SER A 19 23.89 37.27 26.65
N GLY A 20 23.46 36.01 26.70
CA GLY A 20 23.02 35.34 27.92
C GLY A 20 22.95 33.86 27.66
N ALA A 21 24.02 33.14 28.00
CA ALA A 21 23.99 31.70 28.12
C ALA A 21 23.02 31.33 29.24
N VAL A 22 21.98 30.57 28.89
CA VAL A 22 21.13 29.86 29.85
C VAL A 22 21.17 28.40 29.45
N GLU A 23 21.97 27.63 30.18
CA GLU A 23 21.80 26.19 30.29
C GLU A 23 20.44 25.96 30.94
N ALA A 24 19.44 25.69 30.12
CA ALA A 24 18.20 25.08 30.57
C ALA A 24 18.37 23.57 30.39
N GLU A 25 18.69 22.89 31.48
CA GLU A 25 18.54 21.44 31.60
C GLU A 25 17.08 21.09 31.26
N GLY A 26 16.88 20.62 30.03
CA GLY A 26 15.64 20.02 29.60
C GLY A 26 15.47 18.69 30.33
N GLN A 27 14.83 18.74 31.51
CA GLN A 27 14.16 17.58 32.08
C GLN A 27 13.09 17.15 31.07
N VAL A 28 13.44 16.17 30.23
CA VAL A 28 12.51 15.44 29.39
C VAL A 28 11.54 14.74 30.34
N ASN A 29 10.33 15.27 30.39
CA ASN A 29 9.18 14.69 31.08
C ASN A 29 8.86 13.35 30.39
N SER A 30 9.46 12.26 30.89
CA SER A 30 9.32 10.89 30.38
C SER A 30 7.93 10.27 30.64
N ASP A 31 7.04 10.97 31.34
CA ASP A 31 5.85 10.37 31.93
C ASP A 31 4.54 10.66 31.15
N LYS A 32 4.65 10.95 29.84
CA LYS A 32 3.48 11.08 28.95
C LYS A 32 3.55 10.34 27.61
N GLN A 33 4.39 9.32 27.47
CA GLN A 33 4.11 8.23 26.54
C GLN A 33 3.24 7.18 27.23
N ILE A 34 1.97 7.50 27.47
CA ILE A 34 0.97 6.49 27.83
C ILE A 34 0.82 5.58 26.62
N ASN A 35 1.55 4.47 26.67
CA ASN A 35 1.36 3.19 26.01
C ASN A 35 0.16 3.13 25.04
N ASN A 36 0.31 3.70 23.84
CA ASN A 36 -0.63 3.54 22.71
C ASN A 36 -0.53 2.13 22.08
N LYS A 37 0.10 1.18 22.79
CA LYS A 37 0.26 -0.20 22.33
C LYS A 37 -1.07 -0.91 22.52
N VAL A 38 -1.68 -1.31 21.41
CA VAL A 38 -2.83 -2.19 21.42
C VAL A 38 -2.42 -3.51 22.10
N PRO A 39 -3.17 -4.00 23.11
CA PRO A 39 -2.90 -5.27 23.76
C PRO A 39 -2.80 -6.43 22.77
N ASP A 40 -1.82 -7.32 22.95
CA ASP A 40 -1.57 -8.47 22.05
C ASP A 40 -2.80 -9.39 21.91
N ILE A 41 -3.63 -9.47 22.96
CA ILE A 41 -4.90 -10.21 22.93
C ILE A 41 -5.89 -9.63 21.91
N LEU A 42 -5.97 -8.30 21.78
CA LEU A 42 -6.84 -7.64 20.79
C LEU A 42 -6.26 -7.78 19.39
N LYS A 43 -4.93 -7.68 19.25
CA LYS A 43 -4.25 -7.94 17.98
C LYS A 43 -4.52 -9.36 17.46
N SER A 44 -4.49 -10.34 18.36
CA SER A 44 -4.79 -11.75 18.05
C SER A 44 -6.25 -11.96 17.65
N LYS A 45 -7.19 -11.27 18.29
CA LYS A 45 -8.60 -11.26 17.88
C LYS A 45 -8.78 -10.67 16.48
N VAL A 46 -8.14 -9.54 16.19
CA VAL A 46 -8.17 -8.91 14.85
C VAL A 46 -7.61 -9.87 13.81
N LYS A 47 -6.45 -10.47 14.08
CA LYS A 47 -5.82 -11.47 13.20
C LYS A 47 -6.78 -12.61 12.88
N ALA A 48 -7.37 -13.23 13.90
CA ALA A 48 -8.28 -14.36 13.73
C ALA A 48 -9.55 -13.96 12.95
N LYS A 49 -10.18 -12.84 13.31
CA LYS A 49 -11.43 -12.38 12.70
C LYS A 49 -11.28 -11.99 11.24
N TYR A 50 -10.20 -11.26 10.92
CA TYR A 50 -9.88 -10.83 9.56
C TYR A 50 -9.06 -11.85 8.78
N GLN A 51 -8.75 -13.01 9.36
CA GLN A 51 -7.96 -14.07 8.74
C GLN A 51 -6.61 -13.53 8.21
N MET A 52 -5.95 -12.66 8.97
CA MET A 52 -4.68 -12.04 8.59
C MET A 52 -3.49 -12.96 8.90
N SER A 53 -2.44 -12.88 8.10
CA SER A 53 -1.14 -13.48 8.46
C SER A 53 -0.47 -12.70 9.60
N ASP A 54 0.61 -13.24 10.17
CA ASP A 54 1.40 -12.52 11.18
C ASP A 54 2.03 -11.26 10.59
N GLU A 55 2.52 -11.34 9.35
CA GLU A 55 3.06 -10.19 8.62
C GLU A 55 1.98 -9.13 8.41
N ALA A 56 0.81 -9.51 7.90
CA ALA A 56 -0.28 -8.57 7.62
C ALA A 56 -0.76 -7.83 8.87
N ILE A 57 -0.90 -8.51 10.03
CA ILE A 57 -1.31 -7.85 11.27
C ILE A 57 -0.20 -6.97 11.87
N ASN A 58 1.07 -7.31 11.62
CA ASN A 58 2.22 -6.49 12.02
C ASN A 58 2.40 -5.25 11.12
N ASP A 59 1.85 -5.29 9.91
CA ASP A 59 1.88 -4.18 8.98
C ASP A 59 0.88 -3.06 9.32
N LEU A 60 -0.14 -3.33 10.15
CA LEU A 60 -1.11 -2.31 10.55
C LEU A 60 -0.49 -1.25 11.47
N THR A 61 -0.85 0.01 11.24
CA THR A 61 -0.58 1.09 12.21
C THR A 61 -1.45 0.89 13.46
N PRO A 62 -1.09 1.52 14.60
CA PRO A 62 -1.95 1.50 15.78
C PRO A 62 -3.37 1.99 15.51
N GLU A 63 -3.55 2.97 14.61
CA GLU A 63 -4.87 3.52 14.27
C GLU A 63 -5.69 2.56 13.41
N GLN A 64 -5.08 1.96 12.38
CA GLN A 64 -5.72 0.91 11.58
C GLN A 64 -6.13 -0.29 12.45
N LEU A 65 -5.29 -0.64 13.44
CA LEU A 65 -5.63 -1.70 14.38
C LEU A 65 -6.78 -1.31 15.31
N LYS A 66 -6.81 -0.06 15.82
CA LYS A 66 -7.93 0.48 16.60
C LYS A 66 -9.24 0.47 15.82
N ASN A 67 -9.22 0.89 14.55
CA ASN A 67 -10.40 0.87 13.68
C ASN A 67 -11.01 -0.52 13.55
N LYS A 68 -10.19 -1.58 13.53
CA LYS A 68 -10.67 -2.96 13.46
C LYS A 68 -11.21 -3.51 14.77
N ILE A 69 -10.81 -2.93 15.90
CA ILE A 69 -11.20 -3.40 17.24
C ILE A 69 -12.62 -2.95 17.60
N VAL A 70 -13.04 -1.76 17.18
CA VAL A 70 -14.31 -1.13 17.61
C VAL A 70 -15.50 -2.08 17.46
N ASP A 71 -15.56 -2.86 16.38
CA ASP A 71 -16.68 -3.75 16.06
C ASP A 71 -16.26 -5.22 15.88
N ILE A 72 -15.14 -5.63 16.48
CA ILE A 72 -14.49 -6.92 16.16
C ILE A 72 -15.39 -8.14 16.41
N ASP A 73 -16.23 -8.09 17.44
CA ASP A 73 -17.06 -9.23 17.83
C ASP A 73 -18.30 -9.36 16.90
N SER A 74 -18.81 -8.26 16.33
CA SER A 74 -20.02 -8.21 15.51
C SER A 74 -19.75 -8.14 13.99
N VAL A 75 -18.54 -7.79 13.58
CA VAL A 75 -18.19 -7.66 12.16
C VAL A 75 -18.25 -9.02 11.45
N GLU A 76 -18.71 -9.05 10.21
CA GLU A 76 -18.50 -10.19 9.33
C GLU A 76 -17.37 -9.84 8.36
N VAL A 77 -16.42 -10.74 8.11
CA VAL A 77 -15.30 -10.51 7.18
C VAL A 77 -15.27 -11.56 6.05
N SER A 78 -15.09 -11.07 4.83
CA SER A 78 -14.77 -11.87 3.65
C SER A 78 -13.39 -11.45 3.15
N LYS A 79 -12.57 -12.44 2.81
CA LYS A 79 -11.18 -12.27 2.39
C LYS A 79 -10.94 -13.08 1.12
N LYS A 80 -10.12 -12.54 0.21
CA LYS A 80 -9.46 -13.32 -0.83
C LYS A 80 -7.98 -12.98 -0.88
N GLU A 81 -7.16 -14.02 -1.07
CA GLU A 81 -5.72 -13.93 -1.33
C GLU A 81 -5.48 -14.35 -2.78
N GLN A 82 -4.66 -13.59 -3.50
CA GLN A 82 -4.30 -13.85 -4.89
C GLN A 82 -2.80 -13.62 -5.06
N TYR A 83 -2.17 -14.41 -5.91
CA TYR A 83 -0.73 -14.39 -6.14
C TYR A 83 -0.49 -14.20 -7.62
N TYR A 84 0.44 -13.33 -7.96
CA TYR A 84 0.72 -12.98 -9.34
C TYR A 84 2.20 -13.11 -9.64
N ARG A 85 2.48 -13.65 -10.82
CA ARG A 85 3.81 -13.71 -11.40
C ARG A 85 3.93 -12.68 -12.51
N PHE A 86 4.99 -11.89 -12.47
CA PHE A 86 5.43 -11.01 -13.53
C PHE A 86 6.66 -11.65 -14.17
N SER A 87 6.65 -11.81 -15.49
CA SER A 87 7.75 -12.40 -16.24
C SER A 87 8.29 -11.38 -17.23
N TYR A 88 9.60 -11.17 -17.19
CA TYR A 88 10.32 -10.23 -18.05
C TYR A 88 11.45 -10.93 -18.79
N ASP A 89 11.60 -10.63 -20.07
CA ASP A 89 12.80 -10.89 -20.84
C ASP A 89 13.83 -9.80 -20.50
N VAL A 90 14.92 -10.20 -19.86
CA VAL A 90 16.03 -9.33 -19.44
C VAL A 90 17.28 -9.56 -20.31
N THR A 91 17.14 -10.09 -21.53
CA THR A 91 18.28 -10.23 -22.46
C THR A 91 18.95 -8.89 -22.78
N ASP A 92 18.17 -7.79 -22.85
CA ASP A 92 18.70 -6.44 -22.72
C ASP A 92 18.39 -5.92 -21.31
N PRO A 93 19.36 -5.87 -20.38
CA PRO A 93 19.12 -5.42 -19.03
C PRO A 93 18.79 -3.92 -18.95
N ASN A 94 19.04 -3.12 -20.00
CA ASN A 94 18.62 -1.72 -19.99
C ASN A 94 17.19 -1.54 -20.50
N HIS A 95 16.65 -2.53 -21.20
CA HIS A 95 15.29 -2.51 -21.74
C HIS A 95 14.57 -3.84 -21.54
N PRO A 96 14.36 -4.31 -20.29
CA PRO A 96 13.62 -5.54 -20.08
C PRO A 96 12.21 -5.47 -20.66
N LYS A 97 11.83 -6.52 -21.38
CA LYS A 97 10.54 -6.59 -22.07
C LYS A 97 9.59 -7.47 -21.29
N LYS A 98 8.40 -6.94 -21.02
CA LYS A 98 7.31 -7.73 -20.45
C LYS A 98 7.00 -8.94 -21.32
N ILE A 99 6.94 -10.12 -20.70
CA ILE A 99 6.43 -11.35 -21.31
C ILE A 99 4.96 -11.53 -20.93
N ASN A 100 4.67 -11.65 -19.63
CA ASN A 100 3.31 -11.84 -19.14
C ASN A 100 3.14 -11.43 -17.66
N VAL A 101 1.88 -11.31 -17.26
CA VAL A 101 1.44 -11.28 -15.87
C VAL A 101 0.37 -12.35 -15.71
N ALA A 102 0.52 -13.24 -14.74
CA ALA A 102 -0.38 -14.37 -14.54
C ALA A 102 -0.77 -14.53 -13.07
N GLU A 103 -2.05 -14.82 -12.80
CA GLU A 103 -2.50 -15.30 -11.50
C GLU A 103 -2.04 -16.75 -11.32
N VAL A 104 -1.42 -17.06 -10.20
CA VAL A 104 -0.85 -18.38 -9.89
C VAL A 104 -1.41 -18.87 -8.55
N PRO A 105 -1.74 -20.17 -8.39
CA PRO A 105 -2.13 -20.71 -7.10
C PRO A 105 -1.05 -20.50 -6.04
N LYS A 106 -1.47 -20.23 -4.80
CA LYS A 106 -0.58 -19.94 -3.65
C LYS A 106 0.58 -20.94 -3.51
N ASP A 107 0.27 -22.24 -3.45
CA ASP A 107 1.26 -23.29 -3.22
C ASP A 107 2.28 -23.36 -4.37
N GLU A 108 1.84 -23.11 -5.60
CA GLU A 108 2.70 -23.07 -6.77
C GLU A 108 3.60 -21.83 -6.75
N ALA A 109 3.07 -20.66 -6.38
CA ALA A 109 3.86 -19.44 -6.25
C ALA A 109 5.00 -19.62 -5.24
N TYR A 110 4.73 -20.12 -4.04
CA TYR A 110 5.78 -20.35 -3.04
C TYR A 110 6.80 -21.39 -3.47
N LYS A 111 6.36 -22.46 -4.14
CA LYS A 111 7.28 -23.48 -4.69
C LYS A 111 8.24 -22.87 -5.72
N GLN A 112 7.75 -22.02 -6.62
CA GLN A 112 8.58 -21.37 -7.64
C GLN A 112 9.53 -20.33 -7.03
N ILE A 113 9.05 -19.53 -6.06
CA ILE A 113 9.89 -18.58 -5.32
C ILE A 113 11.03 -19.30 -4.58
N GLU A 114 10.75 -20.43 -3.93
CA GLU A 114 11.78 -21.22 -3.24
C GLU A 114 12.80 -21.80 -4.24
N ALA A 115 12.34 -22.33 -5.37
CA ALA A 115 13.22 -22.80 -6.44
C ALA A 115 14.12 -21.68 -6.98
N GLN A 116 13.59 -20.47 -7.18
CA GLN A 116 14.34 -19.30 -7.64
C GLN A 116 15.41 -18.88 -6.62
N LYS A 117 15.08 -18.87 -5.33
CA LYS A 117 16.05 -18.60 -4.25
C LYS A 117 17.19 -19.62 -4.24
N ASN A 118 16.86 -20.90 -4.38
CA ASN A 118 17.84 -21.98 -4.40
C ASN A 118 18.74 -21.94 -5.65
N HIS A 119 18.19 -21.56 -6.80
CA HIS A 119 18.94 -21.42 -8.05
C HIS A 119 19.91 -20.23 -8.02
N ASN A 120 19.49 -19.09 -7.46
CA ASN A 120 20.33 -17.91 -7.32
C ASN A 120 21.53 -18.15 -6.38
N ILE A 121 21.43 -19.10 -5.45
CA ILE A 121 22.54 -19.52 -4.58
C ILE A 121 23.56 -20.37 -5.36
N THR A 122 23.14 -21.13 -6.37
CA THR A 122 24.02 -22.01 -7.17
C THR A 122 24.61 -21.36 -8.43
N THR A 123 24.09 -20.21 -8.91
CA THR A 123 24.46 -19.62 -10.21
C THR A 123 25.03 -18.19 -10.16
N LEU A 124 25.78 -17.83 -9.11
CA LEU A 124 26.58 -16.58 -9.07
C LEU A 124 27.64 -16.44 -10.19
N THR A 125 27.74 -17.39 -11.13
CA THR A 125 28.73 -17.40 -12.23
C THR A 125 28.14 -17.45 -13.64
N GLU A 126 26.82 -17.58 -13.83
CA GLU A 126 26.23 -17.53 -15.18
C GLU A 126 25.69 -16.13 -15.45
N SER A 127 26.58 -15.26 -15.93
CA SER A 127 26.14 -14.00 -16.51
C SER A 127 25.13 -14.31 -17.60
N CYS A 128 23.97 -13.67 -17.56
CA CYS A 128 23.01 -13.57 -18.66
C CYS A 128 23.71 -12.82 -19.81
N GLY A 129 24.62 -13.52 -20.49
CA GLY A 129 25.49 -12.99 -21.53
C GLY A 129 24.95 -13.41 -22.88
N ILE A 130 24.94 -12.45 -23.79
CA ILE A 130 24.54 -12.52 -25.21
C ILE A 130 25.16 -13.73 -25.96
N SER A 131 26.21 -14.37 -25.41
CA SER A 131 26.96 -15.46 -26.03
C SER A 131 26.29 -16.84 -25.98
N ASN A 132 25.31 -17.09 -25.11
CA ASN A 132 24.88 -18.48 -24.83
C ASN A 132 23.49 -18.86 -25.37
N GLY A 133 22.74 -17.95 -26.01
CA GLY A 133 21.45 -18.28 -26.63
C GLY A 133 20.36 -18.77 -25.66
N HIS A 134 20.49 -18.47 -24.36
CA HIS A 134 19.48 -18.77 -23.35
C HIS A 134 18.54 -17.58 -23.16
N ASP A 135 17.24 -17.85 -23.15
CA ASP A 135 16.22 -16.87 -22.80
C ASP A 135 16.43 -16.42 -21.35
N CYS A 136 16.72 -15.13 -21.16
CA CYS A 136 17.00 -14.57 -19.85
C CYS A 136 15.67 -14.09 -19.26
N VAL A 137 14.96 -14.97 -18.55
CA VAL A 137 13.66 -14.63 -17.94
C VAL A 137 13.85 -14.30 -16.47
N LYS A 138 13.47 -13.08 -16.06
CA LYS A 138 13.32 -12.71 -14.65
C LYS A 138 11.87 -12.86 -14.24
N GLU A 139 11.64 -13.55 -13.13
CA GLU A 139 10.32 -13.70 -12.53
C GLU A 139 10.23 -12.93 -11.21
N GLU A 140 9.11 -12.25 -11.03
CA GLU A 140 8.80 -11.45 -9.85
C GLU A 140 7.40 -11.77 -9.37
N TRP A 141 7.19 -11.61 -8.07
CA TRP A 141 6.05 -12.19 -7.39
C TRP A 141 5.44 -11.21 -6.44
N ILE A 142 4.14 -11.00 -6.56
CA ILE A 142 3.35 -10.16 -5.66
C ILE A 142 2.15 -10.94 -5.14
N GLN A 143 1.85 -10.74 -3.86
CA GLN A 143 0.63 -11.18 -3.21
C GLN A 143 -0.32 -9.98 -3.07
N LEU A 144 -1.58 -10.17 -3.44
CA LEU A 144 -2.67 -9.26 -3.12
C LEU A 144 -3.65 -9.93 -2.17
N GLU A 145 -3.99 -9.22 -1.10
CA GLU A 145 -5.03 -9.60 -0.16
C GLU A 145 -6.12 -8.53 -0.20
N THR A 146 -7.38 -8.94 -0.32
CA THR A 146 -8.52 -8.02 -0.30
C THR A 146 -9.50 -8.47 0.75
N TRP A 147 -9.95 -7.54 1.58
CA TRP A 147 -10.96 -7.75 2.59
C TRP A 147 -12.13 -6.81 2.37
N VAL A 148 -13.32 -7.36 2.51
CA VAL A 148 -14.53 -6.59 2.75
C VAL A 148 -15.11 -7.05 4.07
N SER A 149 -15.49 -6.10 4.91
CA SER A 149 -16.14 -6.34 6.19
C SER A 149 -17.45 -5.58 6.25
N ARG A 150 -18.40 -6.03 7.07
CA ARG A 150 -19.68 -5.33 7.30
C ARG A 150 -20.11 -5.43 8.76
N ASN A 151 -20.86 -4.43 9.21
CA ASN A 151 -21.51 -4.48 10.53
C ASN A 151 -22.71 -5.44 10.54
N ALA A 152 -23.15 -5.81 11.75
CA ALA A 152 -24.28 -6.71 11.95
C ALA A 152 -25.59 -6.16 11.33
N GLU A 153 -25.77 -4.83 11.33
CA GLU A 153 -26.94 -4.17 10.75
C GLU A 153 -26.90 -4.11 9.21
N ARG A 154 -25.79 -4.52 8.59
CA ARG A 154 -25.59 -4.52 7.12
C ARG A 154 -25.90 -3.16 6.52
N THR A 155 -25.43 -2.10 7.16
CA THR A 155 -25.60 -0.70 6.71
C THR A 155 -24.30 -0.07 6.23
N SER A 156 -23.18 -0.55 6.78
CA SER A 156 -21.86 -0.03 6.50
C SER A 156 -20.80 -1.12 6.70
N GLY A 157 -19.57 -0.79 6.34
CA GLY A 157 -18.46 -1.70 6.51
C GLY A 157 -17.13 -1.05 6.24
N THR A 158 -16.08 -1.86 6.25
CA THR A 158 -14.73 -1.46 5.88
C THR A 158 -14.27 -2.30 4.70
N VAL A 159 -13.66 -1.66 3.71
CA VAL A 159 -12.92 -2.36 2.68
C VAL A 159 -11.45 -2.08 2.88
N SER A 160 -10.62 -3.09 2.66
CA SER A 160 -9.17 -2.94 2.76
C SER A 160 -8.44 -3.89 1.84
N SER A 161 -7.20 -3.56 1.53
CA SER A 161 -6.33 -4.40 0.71
C SER A 161 -4.89 -4.24 1.14
N ARG A 162 -4.11 -5.29 0.88
CA ARG A 162 -2.67 -5.33 1.11
C ARG A 162 -2.00 -5.85 -0.15
N PHE A 163 -0.90 -5.23 -0.54
CA PHE A 163 0.05 -5.83 -1.47
C PHE A 163 1.35 -6.18 -0.74
N GLN A 164 2.02 -7.22 -1.22
CA GLN A 164 3.36 -7.58 -0.79
C GLN A 164 4.14 -8.16 -1.95
N TRP A 165 5.27 -7.55 -2.28
CA TRP A 165 6.27 -8.15 -3.15
C TRP A 165 6.98 -9.28 -2.39
N LEU A 166 6.79 -10.51 -2.86
CA LEU A 166 7.41 -11.73 -2.33
C LEU A 166 8.85 -11.92 -2.83
N THR A 167 9.19 -11.20 -3.91
CA THR A 167 10.53 -11.05 -4.46
C THR A 167 10.74 -9.57 -4.80
N PRO A 168 11.97 -9.02 -4.72
CA PRO A 168 12.21 -7.62 -5.04
C PRO A 168 11.81 -7.30 -6.50
N PRO A 169 11.00 -6.25 -6.72
CA PRO A 169 10.62 -5.85 -8.07
C PRO A 169 11.81 -5.29 -8.84
N TYR A 170 11.79 -5.40 -10.17
CA TYR A 170 12.86 -4.91 -11.04
C TYR A 170 12.79 -3.40 -11.15
N TYR A 171 11.61 -2.88 -11.46
CA TYR A 171 11.33 -1.46 -11.48
C TYR A 171 10.88 -1.01 -10.09
N THR A 172 11.24 0.23 -9.73
CA THR A 172 10.89 0.79 -8.42
C THR A 172 10.34 2.21 -8.57
N ASP A 173 9.58 2.42 -9.65
CA ASP A 173 8.97 3.70 -10.00
C ASP A 173 7.63 3.95 -9.26
N GLN A 174 6.74 4.73 -9.87
CA GLN A 174 5.46 5.11 -9.27
C GLN A 174 4.37 4.07 -9.55
N ASP A 175 4.06 3.29 -8.54
CA ASP A 175 2.98 2.31 -8.62
C ASP A 175 1.64 2.93 -8.18
N VAL A 176 0.53 2.37 -8.68
CA VAL A 176 -0.82 2.74 -8.24
C VAL A 176 -1.42 1.62 -7.42
N PHE A 177 -1.85 1.93 -6.21
CA PHE A 177 -2.60 1.01 -5.36
C PHE A 177 -3.99 1.57 -5.06
N SER A 178 -5.02 0.82 -5.41
CA SER A 178 -6.41 1.29 -5.32
C SER A 178 -7.36 0.21 -4.87
N ILE A 179 -8.49 0.64 -4.32
CA ILE A 179 -9.65 -0.20 -4.03
C ILE A 179 -10.89 0.56 -4.50
N GLY A 180 -11.76 -0.16 -5.20
CA GLY A 180 -13.11 0.28 -5.52
C GLY A 180 -14.18 -0.72 -5.08
N LEU A 181 -15.43 -0.26 -5.09
CA LEU A 181 -16.62 -1.01 -4.75
C LEU A 181 -17.59 -1.04 -5.93
N ASN A 182 -18.44 -2.07 -5.99
CA ASN A 182 -19.57 -2.05 -6.93
C ASN A 182 -20.51 -0.86 -6.67
N SER A 183 -21.35 -0.56 -7.66
CA SER A 183 -22.23 0.61 -7.66
C SER A 183 -23.33 0.61 -6.58
N ASN A 184 -23.42 -0.43 -5.75
CA ASN A 184 -24.38 -0.58 -4.65
C ASN A 184 -23.91 0.08 -3.33
N PHE A 185 -22.65 0.52 -3.30
CA PHE A 185 -22.03 1.13 -2.14
C PHE A 185 -21.24 2.37 -2.54
N SER A 186 -21.06 3.25 -1.57
CA SER A 186 -20.25 4.46 -1.73
C SER A 186 -19.19 4.52 -0.65
N PRO A 187 -17.95 4.90 -0.99
CA PRO A 187 -16.92 5.23 -0.02
C PRO A 187 -17.38 6.35 0.92
N THR A 188 -16.95 6.31 2.17
CA THR A 188 -17.18 7.38 3.15
C THR A 188 -15.96 8.31 3.17
N PRO A 189 -16.07 9.57 2.73
CA PRO A 189 -14.96 10.51 2.70
C PRO A 189 -14.34 10.78 4.08
N GLY A 190 -13.02 10.90 4.12
CA GLY A 190 -12.26 11.18 5.35
C GLY A 190 -12.03 9.95 6.23
N THR A 191 -12.33 8.75 5.74
CA THR A 191 -12.09 7.49 6.46
C THR A 191 -10.96 6.67 5.85
N GLU A 192 -10.41 7.14 4.74
CA GLU A 192 -9.33 6.48 4.04
C GLU A 192 -7.98 6.63 4.75
N SER A 193 -7.20 5.56 4.70
CA SER A 193 -5.80 5.56 5.11
C SER A 193 -5.01 4.60 4.23
N ALA A 194 -3.73 4.90 4.00
CA ALA A 194 -2.81 3.95 3.42
C ALA A 194 -1.43 4.02 4.06
N THR A 195 -0.69 2.93 3.96
CA THR A 195 0.72 2.83 4.34
C THR A 195 1.51 2.11 3.28
N TYR A 196 2.77 2.51 3.13
CA TYR A 196 3.77 1.79 2.37
C TYR A 196 4.95 1.49 3.31
N LYS A 197 5.44 0.26 3.26
CA LYS A 197 6.55 -0.22 4.08
C LYS A 197 7.53 -0.97 3.21
N TYR A 198 8.80 -0.87 3.56
CA TYR A 198 9.86 -1.66 2.97
C TYR A 198 10.95 -1.90 4.01
N SER A 199 11.69 -2.98 3.81
CA SER A 199 12.88 -3.28 4.59
C SER A 199 14.11 -2.86 3.78
N TYR A 200 15.16 -2.41 4.46
CA TYR A 200 16.41 -2.03 3.81
C TYR A 200 17.60 -2.61 4.57
N GLY A 201 18.71 -2.81 3.86
CA GLY A 201 19.97 -3.19 4.45
C GLY A 201 21.11 -2.25 4.06
N VAL A 202 22.00 -1.97 5.02
CA VAL A 202 23.29 -1.29 4.81
C VAL A 202 24.37 -2.09 5.53
N GLY A 203 25.24 -2.76 4.78
CA GLY A 203 26.22 -3.69 5.36
C GLY A 203 25.52 -4.85 6.08
N TYR A 204 25.59 -4.88 7.41
CA TYR A 204 24.94 -5.90 8.26
C TYR A 204 23.68 -5.42 8.98
N GLU A 205 23.35 -4.14 8.87
CA GLU A 205 22.18 -3.56 9.52
C GLU A 205 20.95 -3.75 8.64
N ILE A 206 19.86 -4.24 9.23
CA ILE A 206 18.55 -4.34 8.59
C ILE A 206 17.60 -3.40 9.32
N GLY A 207 16.94 -2.52 8.58
CA GLY A 207 15.91 -1.62 9.09
C GLY A 207 14.60 -1.77 8.33
N ASP A 208 13.56 -1.14 8.87
CA ASP A 208 12.25 -1.00 8.23
C ASP A 208 11.90 0.48 8.12
N THR A 209 11.29 0.86 7.00
CA THR A 209 10.72 2.19 6.79
C THR A 209 9.21 2.08 6.62
N VAL A 210 8.50 3.10 7.10
CA VAL A 210 7.04 3.22 6.98
C VAL A 210 6.68 4.63 6.52
N GLU A 211 6.01 4.71 5.38
CA GLU A 211 5.33 5.91 4.91
C GLU A 211 3.82 5.79 5.19
N ASN A 212 3.22 6.88 5.65
CA ASN A 212 1.79 6.97 5.93
C ASN A 212 1.17 8.01 5.00
N PHE A 213 0.11 7.63 4.30
CA PHE A 213 -0.65 8.51 3.42
C PHE A 213 -1.94 8.93 4.12
N SER A 214 -2.08 10.23 4.36
CA SER A 214 -3.27 10.82 4.96
C SER A 214 -4.33 11.24 3.94
N THR A 215 -3.94 11.35 2.66
CA THR A 215 -4.83 11.77 1.57
C THR A 215 -4.56 10.89 0.36
N PRO A 216 -5.61 10.36 -0.30
CA PRO A 216 -5.46 9.59 -1.53
C PRO A 216 -5.10 10.50 -2.69
N THR A 217 -4.31 10.00 -3.64
CA THR A 217 -4.04 10.68 -4.91
C THR A 217 -5.36 10.94 -5.66
N VAL A 218 -6.28 9.98 -5.60
CA VAL A 218 -7.58 10.06 -6.27
C VAL A 218 -8.71 9.69 -5.33
N ARG A 219 -9.73 10.56 -5.26
CA ARG A 219 -11.05 10.26 -4.70
C ARG A 219 -12.08 10.09 -5.81
N GLY A 220 -12.41 8.85 -6.14
CA GLY A 220 -13.45 8.52 -7.11
C GLY A 220 -14.78 8.15 -6.43
N GLU A 221 -15.87 8.18 -7.20
CA GLU A 221 -17.19 7.74 -6.72
C GLU A 221 -17.20 6.23 -6.39
N GLY A 222 -16.40 5.45 -7.11
CA GLY A 222 -16.27 4.01 -6.88
C GLY A 222 -15.28 3.64 -5.80
N GLY A 223 -14.36 4.52 -5.39
CA GLY A 223 -13.28 4.14 -4.49
C GLY A 223 -12.12 5.14 -4.41
N TYR A 224 -11.04 4.70 -3.80
CA TYR A 224 -9.85 5.50 -3.54
C TYR A 224 -8.59 4.82 -4.07
N GLY A 225 -7.59 5.62 -4.43
CA GLY A 225 -6.29 5.11 -4.82
C GLY A 225 -5.15 6.06 -4.51
N TYR A 226 -3.97 5.48 -4.39
CA TYR A 226 -2.73 6.11 -3.99
C TYR A 226 -1.67 5.82 -5.04
N THR A 227 -0.86 6.82 -5.33
CA THR A 227 0.43 6.63 -6.01
C THR A 227 1.48 6.36 -4.95
N ILE A 228 2.31 5.34 -5.16
CA ILE A 228 3.34 4.90 -4.25
C ILE A 228 4.65 4.90 -5.03
N GLN A 229 5.59 5.75 -4.63
CA GLN A 229 6.95 5.64 -5.12
C GLN A 229 7.62 4.46 -4.42
N LEU A 230 7.95 3.40 -5.16
CA LEU A 230 8.73 2.33 -4.58
C LEU A 230 10.14 2.83 -4.25
N ALA A 231 10.67 2.35 -3.13
CA ALA A 231 12.00 2.73 -2.69
C ALA A 231 13.03 1.93 -3.49
N HIS A 232 14.02 2.61 -4.05
CA HIS A 232 15.06 1.95 -4.83
C HIS A 232 16.34 1.74 -4.00
N GLY A 233 17.04 0.64 -4.26
CA GLY A 233 18.38 0.40 -3.72
C GLY A 233 19.47 1.15 -4.51
N GLY A 234 20.69 1.22 -3.97
CA GLY A 234 21.86 1.76 -4.67
C GLY A 234 23.16 1.57 -3.88
N GLY A 235 24.26 1.23 -4.57
CA GLY A 235 25.54 0.95 -3.91
C GLY A 235 25.41 -0.20 -2.89
N ASP A 236 25.80 0.05 -1.64
CA ASP A 236 25.70 -0.92 -0.53
C ASP A 236 24.31 -0.96 0.12
N TYR A 237 23.37 -0.12 -0.34
CA TYR A 237 22.00 -0.04 0.15
C TYR A 237 21.08 -0.91 -0.71
N TYR A 238 20.45 -1.92 -0.12
CA TYR A 238 19.49 -2.77 -0.81
C TYR A 238 18.11 -2.70 -0.16
N VAL A 239 17.06 -2.65 -0.98
CA VAL A 239 15.67 -2.53 -0.55
C VAL A 239 14.90 -3.81 -0.92
N PHE A 240 14.06 -4.28 -0.01
CA PHE A 240 13.27 -5.50 -0.18
C PHE A 240 12.00 -5.47 0.67
N ASN A 241 11.17 -6.50 0.55
CA ASN A 241 9.94 -6.67 1.34
C ASN A 241 8.99 -5.45 1.24
N HIS A 242 8.82 -4.94 0.01
CA HIS A 242 7.86 -3.89 -0.29
C HIS A 242 6.45 -4.39 -0.02
N ARG A 243 5.72 -3.65 0.79
CA ARG A 243 4.35 -3.98 1.18
C ARG A 243 3.57 -2.71 1.43
N GLY A 244 2.30 -2.72 1.12
CA GLY A 244 1.42 -1.59 1.42
C GLY A 244 0.05 -2.05 1.81
N TYR A 245 -0.62 -1.23 2.60
CA TYR A 245 -1.94 -1.50 3.13
C TYR A 245 -2.81 -0.27 2.93
N MET A 246 -4.05 -0.44 2.52
CA MET A 246 -5.01 0.65 2.48
C MET A 246 -6.38 0.19 2.97
N GLU A 247 -7.12 1.09 3.61
CA GLU A 247 -8.49 0.84 4.05
C GLU A 247 -9.35 2.10 3.97
N TYR A 248 -10.67 1.92 3.88
CA TYR A 248 -11.67 2.97 4.09
C TYR A 248 -13.03 2.38 4.47
N LYS A 249 -13.89 3.20 5.06
CA LYS A 249 -15.28 2.84 5.39
C LYS A 249 -16.19 3.08 4.19
N TYR A 250 -17.24 2.29 4.08
CA TYR A 250 -18.27 2.45 3.04
C TYR A 250 -19.67 2.29 3.61
N SER A 251 -20.67 2.75 2.86
CA SER A 251 -22.09 2.61 3.21
C SER A 251 -22.94 2.25 2.00
N LYS A 252 -24.12 1.68 2.25
CA LYS A 252 -25.09 1.39 1.18
C LYS A 252 -25.49 2.68 0.46
N ASN A 253 -25.52 2.66 -0.87
CA ASN A 253 -26.09 3.75 -1.66
C ASN A 253 -27.45 3.38 -2.31
N VAL A 254 -27.85 2.11 -2.20
CA VAL A 254 -29.16 1.58 -2.61
C VAL A 254 -29.91 0.96 -1.43
N THR A 255 -31.23 0.87 -1.52
CA THR A 255 -32.09 0.38 -0.43
C THR A 255 -31.88 -1.10 -0.12
N ASN A 256 -31.79 -1.94 -1.16
CA ASN A 256 -31.77 -3.40 -1.05
C ASN A 256 -30.61 -4.00 -1.84
N PRO A 257 -29.34 -3.72 -1.48
CA PRO A 257 -28.22 -4.35 -2.15
C PRO A 257 -28.25 -5.85 -1.86
N THR A 258 -27.86 -6.66 -2.85
CA THR A 258 -27.83 -8.12 -2.72
C THR A 258 -26.44 -8.66 -2.41
N LEU A 259 -25.41 -7.87 -2.72
CA LEU A 259 -24.01 -8.19 -2.51
C LEU A 259 -23.17 -6.91 -2.50
N VAL A 260 -22.07 -6.93 -1.76
CA VAL A 260 -20.96 -5.98 -1.91
C VAL A 260 -19.80 -6.69 -2.60
N ASP A 261 -19.21 -6.03 -3.59
CA ASP A 261 -17.95 -6.42 -4.20
C ASP A 261 -16.91 -5.36 -3.91
N ALA A 262 -15.73 -5.80 -3.52
CA ALA A 262 -14.52 -4.99 -3.40
C ALA A 262 -13.51 -5.44 -4.45
N PHE A 263 -13.03 -4.51 -5.25
CA PHE A 263 -12.02 -4.72 -6.28
C PHE A 263 -10.78 -3.94 -5.88
N SER A 264 -9.69 -4.62 -5.52
CA SER A 264 -8.40 -3.95 -5.37
C SER A 264 -7.64 -4.03 -6.70
N THR A 265 -6.78 -3.06 -6.95
CA THR A 265 -5.89 -3.07 -8.10
C THR A 265 -4.53 -2.54 -7.69
N TYR A 266 -3.49 -3.28 -8.07
CA TYR A 266 -2.11 -2.81 -8.02
C TYR A 266 -1.62 -2.69 -9.46
N ALA A 267 -1.19 -1.50 -9.84
CA ALA A 267 -0.62 -1.21 -11.16
C ALA A 267 0.86 -0.88 -10.97
N HIS A 268 1.74 -1.72 -11.50
CA HIS A 268 3.17 -1.56 -11.39
C HIS A 268 3.70 -0.82 -12.63
N GLN A 269 4.33 0.34 -12.45
CA GLN A 269 4.90 1.10 -13.57
C GLN A 269 6.10 0.36 -14.15
N GLN A 270 6.11 0.26 -15.48
CA GLN A 270 7.23 -0.27 -16.25
C GLN A 270 8.10 0.86 -16.79
N VAL A 271 9.38 0.55 -17.06
CA VAL A 271 10.48 1.23 -17.82
C VAL A 271 10.37 2.69 -18.23
N ASP A 272 9.20 3.24 -18.53
CA ASP A 272 9.06 4.62 -18.98
C ASP A 272 9.33 5.58 -17.83
N TRP A 273 10.58 6.06 -17.82
CA TRP A 273 11.06 7.11 -16.93
C TRP A 273 10.25 8.36 -17.30
N ASP A 274 9.60 8.98 -16.31
CA ASP A 274 8.75 10.18 -16.42
C ASP A 274 7.24 9.98 -16.68
N VAL A 275 6.68 8.78 -16.52
CA VAL A 275 5.21 8.64 -16.47
C VAL A 275 4.70 8.99 -15.07
N GLU A 276 4.02 10.12 -14.93
CA GLU A 276 3.22 10.42 -13.73
C GLU A 276 1.85 9.70 -13.85
N PRO A 277 1.50 8.79 -12.91
CA PRO A 277 0.23 8.07 -12.98
C PRO A 277 -0.95 9.04 -12.84
N SER A 278 -1.81 9.05 -13.87
CA SER A 278 -3.08 9.77 -13.85
C SER A 278 -4.22 8.75 -13.98
N PHE A 279 -5.08 8.68 -12.96
CA PHE A 279 -6.11 7.64 -12.91
C PHE A 279 -7.42 8.11 -12.29
N SER A 280 -8.46 7.30 -12.47
CA SER A 280 -9.78 7.50 -11.88
C SER A 280 -10.37 6.16 -11.44
N ILE A 281 -11.31 6.23 -10.48
CA ILE A 281 -12.04 5.07 -9.97
C ILE A 281 -13.54 5.35 -10.14
N PRO A 282 -14.09 5.15 -11.36
CA PRO A 282 -15.51 5.36 -11.62
C PRO A 282 -16.40 4.47 -10.74
N LEU A 283 -17.67 4.84 -10.66
CA LEU A 283 -18.71 4.02 -10.04
C LEU A 283 -18.65 2.58 -10.61
N GLY A 284 -18.63 1.58 -9.73
CA GLY A 284 -18.38 0.18 -10.10
C GLY A 284 -16.97 -0.29 -9.73
N GLY A 285 -16.06 0.62 -9.37
CA GLY A 285 -14.83 0.31 -8.64
C GLY A 285 -13.65 -0.12 -9.49
N SER A 286 -13.77 -0.10 -10.82
CA SER A 286 -12.63 -0.38 -11.71
C SER A 286 -11.60 0.74 -11.68
N LEU A 287 -10.31 0.42 -11.78
CA LEU A 287 -9.25 1.40 -12.04
C LEU A 287 -9.20 1.77 -13.53
N ALA A 288 -9.32 3.06 -13.84
CA ALA A 288 -9.07 3.60 -15.17
C ALA A 288 -7.80 4.45 -15.13
N LEU A 289 -6.74 3.99 -15.81
CA LEU A 289 -5.40 4.56 -15.80
C LEU A 289 -5.10 5.18 -17.17
N GLN A 290 -4.72 6.45 -17.21
CA GLN A 290 -4.06 7.04 -18.36
C GLN A 290 -2.69 6.36 -18.53
N HIS A 291 -2.22 6.17 -19.76
CA HIS A 291 -0.98 5.44 -20.01
C HIS A 291 -1.02 3.96 -19.58
N SER A 292 -2.17 3.29 -19.72
CA SER A 292 -2.35 1.91 -19.23
C SER A 292 -1.40 0.85 -19.79
N ASN A 293 -0.68 1.15 -20.88
CA ASN A 293 0.30 0.24 -21.47
C ASN A 293 1.65 0.29 -20.73
N ASP A 294 1.86 1.34 -19.94
CA ASP A 294 3.11 1.60 -19.21
C ASP A 294 3.00 1.02 -17.79
N PHE A 295 1.91 0.29 -17.51
CA PHE A 295 1.64 -0.35 -16.23
C PHE A 295 1.17 -1.79 -16.37
N ASP A 296 1.71 -2.64 -15.51
CA ASP A 296 1.22 -3.99 -15.29
C ASP A 296 0.21 -4.03 -14.15
N LYS A 297 -1.03 -4.41 -14.48
CA LYS A 297 -2.15 -4.44 -13.54
C LYS A 297 -2.44 -5.85 -13.05
N VAL A 298 -2.56 -5.97 -11.74
CA VAL A 298 -3.08 -7.16 -11.05
C VAL A 298 -4.26 -6.78 -10.18
N TYR A 299 -5.20 -7.70 -10.00
CA TYR A 299 -6.51 -7.40 -9.40
C TYR A 299 -6.78 -8.24 -8.16
N GLY A 300 -7.33 -7.65 -7.12
CA GLY A 300 -7.91 -8.40 -6.01
C GLY A 300 -9.43 -8.34 -6.03
N HIS A 301 -10.10 -9.37 -5.51
CA HIS A 301 -11.55 -9.37 -5.39
C HIS A 301 -12.03 -10.04 -4.11
N ALA A 302 -12.84 -9.35 -3.31
CA ALA A 302 -13.55 -9.95 -2.17
C ALA A 302 -15.03 -9.60 -2.24
N GLN A 303 -15.90 -10.52 -1.84
CA GLN A 303 -17.34 -10.36 -1.94
C GLN A 303 -18.07 -10.83 -0.69
N PHE A 304 -19.25 -10.28 -0.45
CA PHE A 304 -20.22 -10.78 0.52
C PHE A 304 -21.57 -11.05 -0.13
N LYS A 305 -22.08 -12.27 0.04
CA LYS A 305 -23.41 -12.67 -0.40
C LYS A 305 -24.08 -13.63 0.62
N PRO A 306 -25.37 -13.46 0.92
CA PRO A 306 -26.17 -12.27 0.63
C PRO A 306 -25.66 -11.06 1.42
N TRP A 307 -25.88 -9.85 0.90
CA TRP A 307 -25.72 -8.63 1.69
C TRP A 307 -26.64 -8.61 2.91
#